data_AF-A0A813R761-F1
#
_entry.id   AF-A0A813R761-F1
#
_cell.length_a   1.000
_cell.length_b   1.000
_cell.length_c   1.000
_cell.angle_alpha   90.00
_cell.angle_beta   90.00
_cell.angle_gamma   90.00
#
_symmetry.space_group_name_H-M   'P 1'
#
loop_
_entity.id
_entity.type
_entity.pdbx_description
1 polymer ?
#
loop_
_entity_poly.entity_id
_entity_poly.type
_entity_poly.pdbx_seq_one_letter_code
_entity_poly.pdbx_strand_id
1 'polypeptide(L)'
;MNELISARETYRNQYARTWNEREASFDCTIDCLLTPVGPSAAPLHGTAKWWGYTSVWNLLDYPAAVFPVTTVDLVKDQVELDYQPRNALDRENYNLYTSPEVYANAPIGLQVVGRRFDDEKVMRCVEMIERAMGKE
;
A
#
# COMPACT_ATOMS: atom_id res chain seq x y z
N MET A 1 -2.41 25.31 16.84
CA MET A 1 -1.15 24.58 16.49
C MET A 1 -0.92 23.41 17.44
N ASN A 2 -0.98 23.60 18.76
CA ASN A 2 -0.77 22.51 19.74
C ASN A 2 -1.80 21.38 19.67
N GLU A 3 -3.05 21.68 19.33
CA GLU A 3 -4.13 20.67 19.24
C GLU A 3 -3.90 19.65 18.13
N LEU A 4 -3.50 20.08 16.92
CA LEU A 4 -3.24 19.18 15.80
C LEU A 4 -2.01 18.28 16.05
N ILE A 5 -0.99 18.81 16.73
CA ILE A 5 0.18 18.02 17.15
C ILE A 5 -0.27 16.95 18.15
N SER A 6 -1.05 17.33 19.17
CA SER A 6 -1.58 16.39 20.17
C SER A 6 -2.47 15.31 19.53
N ALA A 7 -3.33 15.69 18.59
CA ALA A 7 -4.17 14.74 17.84
C ALA A 7 -3.34 13.76 17.01
N ARG A 8 -2.29 14.24 16.32
CA ARG A 8 -1.36 13.38 15.57
C ARG A 8 -0.64 12.39 16.49
N GLU A 9 -0.10 12.84 17.61
CA GLU A 9 0.59 11.95 18.56
C GLU A 9 -0.38 10.93 19.19
N THR A 10 -1.61 11.34 19.49
CA THR A 10 -2.67 10.44 19.93
C THR A 10 -2.94 9.34 18.89
N TYR A 11 -3.05 9.72 17.62
CA TYR A 11 -3.28 8.77 16.53
C TYR A 11 -2.11 7.79 16.33
N ARG A 12 -0.86 8.29 16.41
CA ARG A 12 0.35 7.45 16.37
C ARG A 12 0.39 6.44 17.52
N ASN A 13 0.05 6.88 18.72
CA ASN A 13 0.00 6.01 19.90
C ASN A 13 -1.09 4.93 19.77
N GLN A 14 -2.25 5.28 19.20
CA GLN A 14 -3.32 4.31 18.93
C GLN A 14 -2.88 3.21 17.95
N TYR A 15 -2.17 3.57 16.87
CA TYR A 15 -1.61 2.59 15.94
C TYR A 15 -0.56 1.69 16.58
N ALA A 16 0.40 2.28 17.30
CA ALA A 16 1.44 1.50 18.00
C ALA A 16 0.84 0.54 19.03
N ARG A 17 -0.20 0.98 19.76
CA ARG A 17 -0.96 0.14 20.68
C ARG A 17 -1.67 -1.01 19.95
N THR A 18 -2.35 -0.70 18.84
CA THR A 18 -3.04 -1.72 18.03
C THR A 18 -2.05 -2.77 17.52
N TRP A 19 -0.86 -2.36 17.08
CA TRP A 19 0.20 -3.28 16.67
C TRP A 19 0.60 -4.23 17.80
N ASN A 20 0.88 -3.69 19.00
CA ASN A 20 1.20 -4.51 20.18
C ASN A 20 0.06 -5.48 20.53
N GLU A 21 -1.20 -5.02 20.48
CA GLU A 21 -2.38 -5.85 20.76
C GLU A 21 -2.53 -6.98 19.72
N ARG A 22 -2.19 -6.73 18.45
CA ARG A 22 -2.21 -7.75 17.39
C ARG A 22 -1.11 -8.78 17.58
N GLU A 23 0.11 -8.36 17.90
CA GLU A 23 1.20 -9.28 18.23
C GLU A 23 0.83 -10.21 19.39
N ALA A 24 0.27 -9.64 20.46
CA ALA A 24 -0.23 -10.43 21.59
C ALA A 24 -1.37 -11.38 21.19
N SER A 25 -2.29 -10.94 20.32
CA SER A 25 -3.40 -11.77 19.84
C SER A 25 -2.97 -12.90 18.92
N PHE A 26 -1.89 -12.73 18.15
CA PHE A 26 -1.35 -13.75 17.26
C PHE A 26 -0.34 -14.67 17.94
N ASP A 27 0.08 -14.33 19.15
CA ASP A 27 1.22 -14.95 19.85
C ASP A 27 2.47 -14.98 18.97
N CYS A 28 2.68 -13.89 18.20
CA CYS A 28 3.82 -13.74 17.32
C CYS A 28 4.21 -12.28 17.12
N THR A 29 5.46 -12.04 16.74
CA THR A 29 5.93 -10.71 16.34
C THR A 29 5.49 -10.43 14.91
N ILE A 30 5.00 -9.20 14.66
CA ILE A 30 4.70 -8.73 13.31
C ILE A 30 5.96 -8.04 12.81
N ASP A 31 6.68 -8.69 11.90
CA ASP A 31 7.93 -8.15 11.37
C ASP A 31 7.72 -6.99 10.42
N CYS A 32 6.66 -7.05 9.62
CA CYS A 32 6.24 -6.01 8.71
C CYS A 32 4.77 -6.20 8.32
N LEU A 33 4.19 -5.16 7.71
CA LEU A 33 2.90 -5.23 7.02
C LEU A 33 3.13 -5.27 5.52
N LEU A 34 2.49 -6.21 4.82
CA LEU A 34 2.41 -6.23 3.36
C LEU A 34 1.08 -5.60 2.94
N THR A 35 1.13 -4.52 2.16
CA THR A 35 -0.07 -3.75 1.78
C THR A 35 -0.03 -3.30 0.32
N PRO A 36 -1.19 -2.99 -0.30
CA PRO A 36 -1.22 -2.33 -1.61
C PRO A 36 -0.50 -0.97 -1.55
N VAL A 37 0.20 -0.57 -2.62
CA VAL A 37 0.78 0.78 -2.74
C VAL A 37 -0.13 1.76 -3.46
N GLY A 38 -0.99 1.27 -4.35
CA GLY A 38 -1.89 2.05 -5.18
C GLY A 38 -3.21 1.34 -5.40
N PRO A 39 -4.24 2.05 -5.89
CA PRO A 39 -5.56 1.49 -6.13
C PRO A 39 -5.64 0.65 -7.41
N SER A 40 -4.69 0.80 -8.33
CA SER A 40 -4.64 0.12 -9.63
C SER A 40 -3.20 0.09 -10.16
N ALA A 41 -3.02 -0.29 -11.42
CA ALA A 41 -1.77 -0.15 -12.17
C ALA A 41 -1.28 1.30 -12.20
N ALA A 42 -0.03 1.50 -12.64
CA ALA A 42 0.57 2.83 -12.75
C ALA A 42 -0.36 3.80 -13.51
N PRO A 43 -0.81 4.91 -12.89
CA PRO A 43 -1.79 5.80 -13.51
C PRO A 43 -1.18 6.52 -14.71
N LEU A 44 -2.04 6.86 -15.69
CA LEU A 44 -1.65 7.72 -16.80
C LEU A 44 -1.17 9.08 -16.29
N HIS A 45 -0.28 9.72 -17.06
CA HIS A 45 0.26 11.02 -16.69
C HIS A 45 -0.84 12.05 -16.41
N GLY A 46 -0.73 12.75 -15.27
CA GLY A 46 -1.70 13.76 -14.84
C GLY A 46 -3.03 13.20 -14.32
N THR A 47 -3.18 11.88 -14.16
CA THR A 47 -4.44 11.24 -13.71
C THR A 47 -4.39 10.67 -12.29
N ALA A 48 -3.24 10.73 -11.61
CA ALA A 48 -3.11 10.28 -10.23
C ALA A 48 -3.95 11.15 -9.28
N LYS A 49 -5.10 10.62 -8.83
CA LYS A 49 -6.07 11.37 -8.01
C LYS A 49 -6.11 10.92 -6.54
N TRP A 50 -5.58 9.75 -6.21
CA TRP A 50 -5.68 9.17 -4.87
C TRP A 50 -4.37 8.49 -4.47
N TRP A 51 -3.98 8.68 -3.20
CA TRP A 51 -2.69 8.24 -2.64
C TRP A 51 -2.83 7.77 -1.18
N GLY A 52 -4.04 7.36 -0.78
CA GLY A 52 -4.36 7.02 0.62
C GLY A 52 -3.57 5.83 1.17
N TYR A 53 -3.23 4.85 0.30
CA TYR A 53 -2.44 3.68 0.71
C TYR A 53 -1.02 4.05 1.18
N THR A 54 -0.46 5.18 0.76
CA THR A 54 0.88 5.62 1.18
C THR A 54 0.83 6.78 2.17
N SER A 55 -0.19 7.65 2.09
CA SER A 55 -0.29 8.83 2.95
C SER A 55 -0.43 8.51 4.44
N VAL A 56 -1.08 7.39 4.78
CA VAL A 56 -1.26 6.96 6.18
C VAL A 56 0.08 6.71 6.89
N TRP A 57 1.06 6.12 6.19
CA TRP A 57 2.39 5.83 6.74
C TRP A 57 3.22 7.09 6.97
N ASN A 58 3.04 8.11 6.13
CA ASN A 58 3.63 9.43 6.31
C ASN A 58 3.11 10.10 7.60
N LEU A 59 1.79 10.02 7.85
CA LEU A 59 1.20 10.56 9.07
C LEU A 59 1.74 9.83 10.32
N LEU A 60 1.87 8.52 10.23
CA LEU A 60 2.32 7.67 11.32
C LEU A 60 3.83 7.70 11.58
N ASP A 61 4.63 8.22 10.63
CA ASP A 61 6.10 8.19 10.67
C ASP A 61 6.65 6.75 10.69
N TYR A 62 6.07 5.88 9.86
CA TYR A 62 6.48 4.48 9.73
C TYR A 62 7.27 4.30 8.43
N PRO A 63 8.44 3.62 8.47
CA PRO A 63 9.21 3.34 7.27
C PRO A 63 8.43 2.40 6.36
N ALA A 64 8.48 2.68 5.06
CA ALA A 64 7.83 1.86 4.04
C ALA A 64 8.70 1.78 2.78
N ALA A 65 8.70 0.62 2.13
CA ALA A 65 9.42 0.38 0.88
C ALA A 65 8.48 -0.25 -0.15
N VAL A 66 8.50 0.28 -1.37
CA VAL A 66 7.70 -0.19 -2.50
C VAL A 66 8.56 -1.11 -3.37
N PHE A 67 7.98 -2.22 -3.81
CA PHE A 67 8.66 -3.18 -4.68
C PHE A 67 7.71 -3.68 -5.78
N PRO A 68 8.21 -3.94 -7.00
CA PRO A 68 7.38 -4.39 -8.11
C PRO A 68 7.00 -5.87 -7.93
N VAL A 69 5.74 -6.23 -8.23
CA VAL A 69 5.24 -7.61 -8.10
C VAL A 69 4.99 -8.26 -9.45
N THR A 70 4.29 -7.56 -10.34
CA THR A 70 3.94 -8.05 -11.67
C THR A 70 3.72 -6.86 -12.60
N THR A 71 3.37 -7.14 -13.85
CA THR A 71 2.81 -6.16 -14.79
C THR A 71 1.37 -6.53 -15.14
N VAL A 72 0.63 -5.57 -15.69
CA VAL A 72 -0.71 -5.82 -16.22
C VAL A 72 -0.70 -6.94 -17.27
N ASP A 73 -1.61 -7.90 -17.11
CA ASP A 73 -1.86 -9.04 -17.98
C ASP A 73 -3.11 -8.80 -18.83
N LEU A 74 -2.94 -8.80 -20.15
CA LEU A 74 -4.02 -8.46 -21.09
C LEU A 74 -5.21 -9.42 -21.06
N VAL A 75 -5.05 -10.62 -20.53
CA VAL A 75 -6.13 -11.63 -20.49
C VAL A 75 -6.79 -11.64 -19.12
N LYS A 76 -6.01 -11.49 -18.04
CA LYS A 76 -6.51 -11.59 -16.66
C LYS A 76 -7.07 -10.28 -16.12
N ASP A 77 -6.50 -9.15 -16.52
CA ASP A 77 -6.82 -7.85 -15.94
C ASP A 77 -7.88 -7.10 -16.77
N GLN A 78 -8.93 -7.83 -17.17
CA GLN A 78 -10.06 -7.23 -17.86
C GLN A 78 -10.85 -6.31 -16.92
N VAL A 79 -11.41 -5.22 -17.45
CA VAL A 79 -12.21 -4.28 -16.67
C VAL A 79 -13.43 -5.01 -16.09
N GLU A 80 -13.59 -5.00 -14.76
CA GLU A 80 -14.74 -5.64 -14.13
C GLU A 80 -15.98 -4.76 -14.33
N LEU A 81 -17.03 -5.33 -14.92
CA LEU A 81 -18.24 -4.60 -15.28
C LEU A 81 -19.26 -4.52 -14.15
N ASP A 82 -19.14 -5.39 -13.15
CA ASP A 82 -20.05 -5.52 -12.02
C ASP A 82 -19.55 -4.86 -10.73
N TYR A 83 -18.36 -4.24 -10.76
CA TYR A 83 -17.81 -3.51 -9.63
C TYR A 83 -18.78 -2.44 -9.12
N GLN A 84 -18.99 -2.43 -7.80
CA GLN A 84 -19.86 -1.47 -7.11
C GLN A 84 -19.03 -0.49 -6.29
N PRO A 85 -18.80 0.75 -6.78
CA PRO A 85 -18.02 1.73 -6.04
C PRO A 85 -18.67 2.11 -4.72
N ARG A 86 -17.84 2.24 -3.69
CA ARG A 86 -18.25 2.60 -2.32
C ARG A 86 -18.74 4.04 -2.21
N ASN A 87 -18.21 4.93 -3.05
CA ASN A 87 -18.58 6.35 -3.11
C ASN A 87 -18.15 6.98 -4.45
N ALA A 88 -18.37 8.28 -4.61
CA ALA A 88 -18.02 9.01 -5.83
C ALA A 88 -16.51 9.00 -6.13
N LEU A 89 -15.66 9.16 -5.11
CA LEU A 89 -14.20 9.16 -5.28
C LEU A 89 -13.67 7.78 -5.70
N ASP A 90 -14.26 6.72 -5.16
CA ASP A 90 -13.95 5.34 -5.52
C ASP A 90 -14.33 5.08 -6.99
N ARG A 91 -15.52 5.52 -7.41
CA ARG A 91 -15.97 5.44 -8.81
C ARG A 91 -15.04 6.19 -9.75
N GLU A 92 -14.63 7.40 -9.37
CA GLU A 92 -13.69 8.19 -10.16
C GLU A 92 -12.33 7.51 -10.32
N ASN A 93 -11.78 6.92 -9.24
CA ASN A 93 -10.50 6.22 -9.30
C ASN A 93 -10.62 4.91 -10.10
N TYR A 94 -11.68 4.14 -9.87
CA TYR A 94 -11.91 2.89 -10.58
C TYR A 94 -12.00 3.11 -12.11
N ASN A 95 -12.74 4.15 -12.52
CA ASN A 95 -12.91 4.51 -13.92
C ASN A 95 -11.63 5.01 -14.62
N LEU A 96 -10.52 5.25 -13.88
CA LEU A 96 -9.23 5.55 -14.51
C LEU A 96 -8.68 4.35 -15.27
N TYR A 97 -8.96 3.13 -14.82
CA TYR A 97 -8.55 1.91 -15.49
C TYR A 97 -9.53 1.61 -16.64
N THR A 98 -9.21 2.10 -17.84
CA THR A 98 -10.13 2.06 -18.99
C THR A 98 -10.06 0.77 -19.80
N SER A 99 -8.87 0.17 -19.93
CA SER A 99 -8.66 -1.10 -20.63
C SER A 99 -7.25 -1.64 -20.35
N PRO A 100 -7.03 -2.96 -20.37
CA PRO A 100 -5.70 -3.54 -20.17
C PRO A 100 -4.69 -3.11 -21.24
N GLU A 101 -5.12 -2.80 -22.46
CA GLU A 101 -4.24 -2.36 -23.56
C GLU A 101 -3.61 -0.99 -23.29
N VAL A 102 -4.37 -0.08 -22.65
CA VAL A 102 -3.86 1.25 -22.26
C VAL A 102 -2.77 1.14 -21.19
N TYR A 103 -2.87 0.11 -20.34
CA TYR A 103 -1.95 -0.16 -19.24
C TYR A 103 -1.00 -1.32 -19.55
N ALA A 104 -0.84 -1.70 -20.81
CA ALA A 104 -0.03 -2.84 -21.20
C ALA A 104 1.41 -2.70 -20.67
N ASN A 105 1.89 -3.75 -19.98
CA ASN A 105 3.19 -3.78 -19.31
C ASN A 105 3.39 -2.75 -18.18
N ALA A 106 2.34 -2.03 -17.76
CA ALA A 106 2.44 -1.14 -16.62
C ALA A 106 2.77 -1.95 -15.35
N PRO A 107 3.74 -1.51 -14.52
CA PRO A 107 4.11 -2.23 -13.31
C PRO A 107 3.00 -2.13 -12.25
N ILE A 108 2.82 -3.22 -11.53
CA ILE A 108 1.98 -3.33 -10.34
C ILE A 108 2.92 -3.60 -9.17
N GLY A 109 2.82 -2.77 -8.12
CA GLY A 109 3.66 -2.87 -6.93
C GLY A 109 2.86 -3.13 -5.67
N LEU A 110 3.56 -3.64 -4.66
CA LEU A 110 3.10 -3.66 -3.27
C LEU A 110 4.09 -2.87 -2.42
N GLN A 111 3.75 -2.64 -1.16
CA GLN A 111 4.65 -2.01 -0.19
C GLN A 111 4.75 -2.83 1.09
N VAL A 112 5.95 -2.84 1.65
CA VAL A 112 6.23 -3.32 3.00
C VAL A 112 6.29 -2.12 3.94
N VAL A 113 5.69 -2.24 5.12
CA VAL A 113 5.71 -1.20 6.16
C VAL A 113 6.23 -1.79 7.46
N GLY A 114 7.18 -1.11 8.09
CA GLY A 114 7.75 -1.49 9.39
C GLY A 114 7.24 -0.59 10.51
N ARG A 115 7.64 -0.89 11.74
CA ARG A 115 7.48 0.06 12.84
C ARG A 115 8.46 1.22 12.66
N ARG A 116 8.14 2.34 13.30
CA ARG A 116 9.05 3.48 13.39
C ARG A 116 10.45 3.03 13.85
N PHE A 117 11.47 3.43 13.10
CA PHE A 117 12.89 3.08 13.27
C PHE A 117 13.31 1.65 12.89
N ASP A 118 12.45 0.88 12.23
CA ASP A 118 12.77 -0.46 11.71
C ASP A 118 13.13 -0.44 10.21
N ASP A 119 13.77 0.63 9.73
CA ASP A 119 14.10 0.85 8.31
C ASP A 119 14.90 -0.32 7.70
N GLU A 120 15.91 -0.84 8.39
CA GLU A 120 16.71 -1.97 7.94
C GLU A 120 15.89 -3.26 7.87
N LYS A 121 14.93 -3.42 8.78
CA LYS A 121 14.01 -4.57 8.80
C LYS A 121 13.07 -4.53 7.61
N VAL A 122 12.55 -3.34 7.26
CA VAL A 122 11.73 -3.14 6.05
C VAL A 122 12.50 -3.55 4.81
N MET A 123 13.75 -3.09 4.67
CA MET A 123 14.59 -3.46 3.52
C MET A 123 14.87 -4.96 3.47
N ARG A 124 15.12 -5.59 4.63
CA ARG A 124 15.31 -7.04 4.70
C ARG A 124 14.05 -7.81 4.31
N CYS A 125 12.88 -7.35 4.74
CA CYS A 125 11.61 -7.96 4.35
C CYS A 125 11.38 -7.86 2.84
N VAL A 126 11.66 -6.71 2.21
CA VAL A 126 11.60 -6.58 0.74
C VAL A 126 12.51 -7.59 0.06
N GLU A 127 13.78 -7.68 0.48
CA GLU A 127 14.75 -8.63 -0.08
C GLU A 127 14.25 -10.08 0.04
N MET A 128 13.67 -10.45 1.18
CA MET A 128 13.11 -11.79 1.39
C MET A 128 11.90 -12.06 0.49
N ILE A 129 11.03 -11.06 0.30
CA ILE A 129 9.86 -11.19 -0.59
C ILE A 129 10.31 -11.33 -2.04
N GLU A 130 11.26 -10.52 -2.49
CA GLU A 130 11.78 -10.59 -3.86
C GLU A 130 12.41 -11.95 -4.16
N ARG A 131 13.20 -12.49 -3.23
CA ARG A 131 13.74 -13.86 -3.31
C ARG A 131 12.64 -14.91 -3.36
N ALA A 132 11.59 -14.78 -2.54
CA ALA A 132 10.45 -15.70 -2.54
C ALA A 132 9.66 -15.66 -3.85
N MET A 133 9.66 -14.51 -4.53
CA MET A 133 9.10 -14.36 -5.88
C MET A 133 10.02 -14.87 -7.00
N GLY A 134 11.23 -15.35 -6.66
CA GLY A 134 12.20 -15.87 -7.63
C GLY A 134 13.05 -14.80 -8.31
N LYS A 135 13.18 -13.60 -7.72
CA LYS A 135 14.14 -12.59 -8.15
C LYS A 135 15.49 -12.81 -7.47
N GLU A 136 16.58 -12.57 -8.20
CA GLU A 136 17.97 -12.69 -7.72
C GLU A 136 18.43 -11.47 -6.90
#